data_AF-A0A2V8RLA4-F1
#
_entry.id   AF-A0A2V8RLA4-F1
#
_cell.length_a   1.000
_cell.length_b   1.000
_cell.length_c   1.000
_cell.angle_alpha   90.00
_cell.angle_beta   90.00
_cell.angle_gamma   90.00
#
_symmetry.space_group_name_H-M   'P 1'
#
loop_
_entity.id
_entity.type
_entity.pdbx_description
1 polymer ?
#
loop_
_entity_poly.entity_id
_entity_poly.type
_entity_poly.pdbx_seq_one_letter_code
_entity_poly.pdbx_strand_id
1 'polypeptide(L)'
;MTDFDDEPDQDKRIEKLRSELEKLGGGVSQHPELSADLEEAFLKHILAFETAEPTTLLQWLENAGLEVPPTDRLDDAQLKAKLWEVINRMASLGAYLHNTNHLSDRELYAYLFDEGLREDAVLFPEDPSYVYGLDLLGSGSDEDMQLY
;
A
#
# COMPACT_ATOMS: atom_id res chain seq x y z
N MET A 1 10.19 10.62 -15.26
CA MET A 1 8.90 10.02 -15.63
C MET A 1 8.73 10.20 -17.13
N THR A 2 8.73 9.10 -17.88
CA THR A 2 8.50 9.16 -19.33
C THR A 2 7.04 9.54 -19.53
N ASP A 3 6.78 10.68 -20.16
CA ASP A 3 5.41 11.03 -20.54
C ASP A 3 5.01 10.12 -21.73
N PHE A 4 4.03 9.27 -21.50
CA PHE A 4 3.49 8.39 -22.54
C PHE A 4 2.34 9.09 -23.28
N ASP A 5 1.75 10.14 -22.72
CA ASP A 5 0.58 10.82 -23.26
C ASP A 5 0.95 11.75 -24.44
N ASP A 6 2.24 12.00 -24.65
CA ASP A 6 2.79 12.68 -25.83
C ASP A 6 2.59 11.89 -27.15
N GLU A 7 2.39 10.58 -27.08
CA GLU A 7 2.08 9.75 -28.26
C GLU A 7 0.55 9.71 -28.48
N PRO A 8 0.03 10.33 -29.57
CA PRO A 8 -1.42 10.38 -29.81
C PRO A 8 -2.03 9.01 -30.12
N ASP A 9 -1.24 8.05 -30.63
CA ASP A 9 -1.70 6.71 -30.98
C ASP A 9 -1.71 5.77 -29.75
N GLN A 10 -2.90 5.32 -29.37
CA GLN A 10 -3.08 4.46 -28.19
C GLN A 10 -2.36 3.12 -28.31
N ASP A 11 -2.37 2.51 -29.50
CA ASP A 11 -1.74 1.20 -29.71
C ASP A 11 -0.22 1.32 -29.50
N LYS A 12 0.37 2.43 -29.98
CA LYS A 12 1.79 2.73 -29.75
C LYS A 12 2.11 3.04 -28.29
N ARG A 13 1.21 3.71 -27.56
CA ARG A 13 1.38 3.92 -26.11
C ARG A 13 1.42 2.57 -25.38
N ILE A 14 0.48 1.68 -25.69
CA ILE A 14 0.42 0.32 -25.13
C ILE A 14 1.68 -0.48 -25.46
N GLU A 15 2.14 -0.48 -26.71
CA GLU A 15 3.39 -1.13 -27.12
C GLU A 15 4.61 -0.60 -26.37
N LYS A 16 4.70 0.72 -26.20
CA LYS A 16 5.79 1.37 -25.45
C LYS A 16 5.77 0.98 -23.98
N LEU A 17 4.60 0.97 -23.34
CA LEU A 17 4.44 0.54 -21.94
C LEU A 17 4.88 -0.91 -21.75
N ARG A 18 4.46 -1.81 -22.65
CA ARG A 18 4.88 -3.22 -22.65
C ARG A 18 6.39 -3.36 -22.77
N SER A 19 7.00 -2.61 -23.69
CA SER A 19 8.46 -2.63 -23.87
C SER A 19 9.22 -2.13 -22.64
N GLU A 20 8.70 -1.12 -21.92
CA GLU A 20 9.32 -0.68 -20.65
C GLU A 20 9.20 -1.74 -19.56
N LEU A 21 8.04 -2.38 -19.42
CA LEU A 21 7.85 -3.47 -18.45
C LEU A 21 8.75 -4.68 -18.74
N GLU A 22 8.95 -5.03 -20.01
CA GLU A 22 9.89 -6.07 -20.43
C GLU A 22 11.34 -5.76 -20.01
N LYS A 23 11.77 -4.49 -20.09
CA LYS A 23 13.11 -4.06 -19.64
C LYS A 23 13.31 -4.19 -18.14
N LEU A 24 12.23 -4.05 -17.36
CA LEU A 24 12.24 -4.24 -15.91
C LEU A 24 12.23 -5.74 -15.52
N GLY A 25 12.21 -6.65 -16.49
CA GLY A 25 12.14 -8.10 -16.27
C GLY A 25 10.71 -8.60 -16.02
N GLY A 26 9.71 -7.71 -16.13
CA GLY A 26 8.30 -8.06 -16.09
C GLY A 26 7.79 -8.53 -17.45
N GLY A 27 6.70 -9.30 -17.47
CA GLY A 27 6.01 -9.71 -18.68
C GLY A 27 4.52 -9.75 -18.41
N VAL A 28 3.75 -8.93 -19.14
CA VAL A 28 2.30 -8.85 -18.97
C VAL A 28 1.62 -9.59 -20.11
N SER A 29 0.84 -10.62 -19.79
CA SER A 29 0.05 -11.35 -20.78
C SER A 29 -0.91 -10.42 -21.53
N GLN A 30 -1.16 -10.72 -22.80
CA GLN A 30 -2.25 -10.07 -23.53
C GLN A 30 -3.58 -10.68 -23.10
N HIS A 31 -4.56 -9.81 -22.84
CA HIS A 31 -5.92 -10.20 -22.53
C HIS A 31 -6.83 -9.62 -23.60
N PRO A 32 -7.12 -10.39 -24.68
CA PRO A 32 -7.88 -9.89 -25.83
C PRO A 32 -9.32 -9.47 -25.52
N GLU A 33 -9.80 -9.75 -24.30
CA GLU A 33 -11.11 -9.33 -23.80
C GLU A 33 -11.10 -7.94 -23.12
N LEU A 34 -9.92 -7.36 -22.82
CA LEU A 34 -9.80 -6.02 -22.27
C LEU A 34 -9.94 -4.97 -23.38
N SER A 35 -10.59 -3.85 -23.06
CA SER A 35 -10.55 -2.68 -23.93
C SER A 35 -9.15 -2.06 -23.90
N ALA A 36 -8.75 -1.38 -24.98
CA ALA A 36 -7.47 -0.68 -25.07
C ALA A 36 -7.29 0.34 -23.93
N ASP A 37 -8.35 1.06 -23.54
CA ASP A 37 -8.32 1.99 -22.40
C ASP A 37 -7.97 1.29 -21.08
N LEU A 38 -8.56 0.12 -20.83
CA LEU A 38 -8.31 -0.63 -19.60
C LEU A 38 -6.93 -1.30 -19.61
N GLU A 39 -6.49 -1.80 -20.76
CA GLU A 39 -5.14 -2.31 -20.95
C GLU A 39 -4.09 -1.22 -20.73
N GLU A 40 -4.26 -0.05 -21.32
CA GLU A 40 -3.36 1.09 -21.14
C GLU A 40 -3.29 1.52 -19.67
N ALA A 41 -4.44 1.67 -19.00
CA ALA A 41 -4.50 2.03 -17.59
C ALA A 41 -3.82 0.99 -16.69
N PHE A 42 -4.04 -0.30 -16.97
CA PHE A 42 -3.42 -1.41 -16.25
C PHE A 42 -1.89 -1.41 -16.41
N LEU A 43 -1.39 -1.27 -17.63
CA LEU A 43 0.06 -1.22 -17.89
C LEU A 43 0.71 0.01 -17.25
N LYS A 44 0.05 1.17 -17.29
CA LYS A 44 0.50 2.38 -16.57
C LYS A 44 0.60 2.12 -15.07
N HIS A 45 -0.39 1.45 -14.47
CA HIS A 45 -0.40 1.12 -13.05
C HIS A 45 0.73 0.16 -12.67
N ILE A 46 0.94 -0.93 -13.44
CA ILE A 46 2.06 -1.84 -13.19
C ILE A 46 3.39 -1.10 -13.29
N LEU A 47 3.58 -0.30 -14.35
CA LEU A 47 4.84 0.43 -14.52
C LEU A 47 5.09 1.40 -13.38
N ALA A 48 4.06 2.10 -12.90
CA ALA A 48 4.14 2.95 -11.72
C ALA A 48 4.53 2.15 -10.48
N PHE A 49 3.94 0.97 -10.26
CA PHE A 49 4.27 0.07 -9.15
C PHE A 49 5.73 -0.41 -9.21
N GLU A 50 6.16 -0.95 -10.34
CA GLU A 50 7.52 -1.53 -10.52
C GLU A 50 8.65 -0.49 -10.45
N THR A 51 8.32 0.79 -10.63
CA THR A 51 9.31 1.88 -10.64
C THR A 51 9.19 2.81 -9.44
N ALA A 52 8.20 2.60 -8.56
CA ALA A 52 8.05 3.38 -7.35
C ALA A 52 9.16 3.06 -6.35
N GLU A 53 9.66 4.11 -5.68
CA GLU A 53 10.58 3.93 -4.57
C GLU A 53 9.83 3.36 -3.36
N PRO A 54 10.37 2.32 -2.69
CA PRO A 54 9.78 1.80 -1.45
C PRO A 54 9.66 2.91 -0.39
N THR A 55 8.58 2.84 0.38
CA THR A 55 8.27 3.75 1.48
C THR A 55 7.57 2.97 2.59
N THR A 56 7.10 3.67 3.62
CA THR A 56 6.34 3.07 4.73
C THR A 56 5.12 3.92 5.04
N LEU A 57 4.08 3.32 5.62
CA LEU A 57 2.92 4.08 6.10
C LEU A 57 3.34 5.12 7.13
N LEU A 58 4.30 4.80 8.01
CA LEU A 58 4.84 5.72 8.99
C LEU A 58 5.40 6.98 8.32
N GLN A 59 6.22 6.83 7.29
CA GLN A 59 6.82 7.97 6.59
C GLN A 59 5.75 8.88 5.99
N TRP A 60 4.69 8.31 5.40
CA TRP A 60 3.57 9.09 4.86
C TRP A 60 2.78 9.83 5.95
N LEU A 61 2.54 9.16 7.08
CA LEU A 61 1.87 9.75 8.23
C LEU A 61 2.69 10.90 8.83
N GLU A 62 4.00 10.70 9.01
CA GLU A 62 4.93 11.72 9.52
C GLU A 62 5.04 12.91 8.57
N ASN A 63 5.12 12.67 7.26
CA ASN A 63 5.12 13.73 6.25
C ASN A 63 3.81 14.54 6.26
N ALA A 64 2.69 13.91 6.63
CA ALA A 64 1.40 14.58 6.85
C ALA A 64 1.29 15.27 8.22
N GLY A 65 2.34 15.25 9.04
CA GLY A 65 2.43 15.91 10.34
C GLY A 65 1.86 15.09 11.50
N LEU A 66 1.63 13.78 11.32
CA LEU A 66 1.21 12.90 12.40
C LEU A 66 2.44 12.38 13.16
N GLU A 67 2.49 12.65 14.47
CA GLU A 67 3.43 11.99 15.36
C GLU A 67 2.84 10.69 15.92
N VAL A 68 3.61 9.60 15.79
CA VAL A 68 3.29 8.27 16.32
C VAL A 68 4.30 7.91 17.43
N PRO A 69 4.02 8.26 18.70
CA PRO A 69 4.95 8.00 19.80
C PRO A 69 4.97 6.52 20.22
N PRO A 70 6.04 6.05 20.86
CA PRO A 70 6.11 4.69 21.41
C PRO A 70 5.05 4.45 22.48
N THR A 71 4.67 3.18 22.64
CA THR A 71 3.56 2.71 23.50
C THR A 71 3.75 3.02 24.99
N ASP A 72 4.99 3.16 25.46
CA ASP A 72 5.38 3.43 26.84
C ASP A 72 5.22 4.92 27.25
N ARG A 73 5.05 5.81 26.27
CA ARG A 73 4.82 7.25 26.48
C ARG A 73 3.35 7.62 26.62
N LEU A 74 2.44 6.65 26.46
CA LEU A 74 1.00 6.88 26.47
C LEU A 74 0.32 6.05 27.57
N ASP A 75 -0.47 6.71 28.40
CA ASP A 75 -1.45 6.01 29.24
C ASP A 75 -2.58 5.42 28.38
N ASP A 76 -3.45 4.59 28.97
CA ASP A 76 -4.49 3.89 28.20
C ASP A 76 -5.50 4.83 27.52
N ALA A 77 -5.80 5.99 28.12
CA ALA A 77 -6.74 6.95 27.55
C ALA A 77 -6.11 7.70 26.37
N GLN A 78 -4.85 8.12 26.53
CA GLN A 78 -4.05 8.75 25.47
C GLN A 78 -3.79 7.78 24.32
N LEU A 79 -3.47 6.52 24.63
CA LEU A 79 -3.22 5.46 23.66
C LEU A 79 -4.45 5.21 22.81
N LYS A 80 -5.62 5.04 23.43
CA LYS A 80 -6.86 4.86 22.70
C LYS A 80 -7.15 6.02 21.76
N ALA A 81 -6.98 7.25 22.22
CA ALA A 81 -7.19 8.44 21.39
C ALA A 81 -6.21 8.49 20.20
N LYS A 82 -4.92 8.20 20.47
CA LYS A 82 -3.87 8.17 19.45
C LYS A 82 -4.07 7.04 18.44
N LEU A 83 -4.49 5.86 18.88
CA LEU A 83 -4.84 4.73 18.01
C LEU A 83 -5.93 5.12 17.01
N TRP A 84 -7.02 5.74 17.48
CA TRP A 84 -8.07 6.22 16.59
C TRP A 84 -7.60 7.31 15.63
N GLU A 85 -6.71 8.21 16.07
CA GLU A 85 -6.09 9.20 15.19
C GLU A 85 -5.28 8.52 14.07
N VAL A 86 -4.43 7.55 14.42
CA VAL A 86 -3.64 6.76 13.46
C VAL A 86 -4.55 6.03 12.47
N ILE A 87 -5.57 5.31 12.94
CA ILE A 87 -6.52 4.57 12.09
C ILE A 87 -7.22 5.51 11.08
N ASN A 88 -7.69 6.67 11.54
CA ASN A 88 -8.36 7.62 10.65
C ASN A 88 -7.40 8.23 9.62
N ARG A 89 -6.14 8.45 9.99
CA ARG A 89 -5.11 8.95 9.07
C ARG A 89 -4.70 7.88 8.06
N MET A 90 -4.56 6.63 8.47
CA MET A 90 -4.37 5.49 7.56
C MET A 90 -5.51 5.40 6.55
N ALA A 91 -6.76 5.49 7.00
CA ALA A 91 -7.92 5.44 6.12
C ALA A 91 -7.93 6.56 5.07
N SER A 92 -7.36 7.74 5.40
CA SER A 92 -7.21 8.84 4.44
C SER A 92 -6.15 8.58 3.35
N LEU A 93 -5.29 7.58 3.55
CA LEU A 93 -4.30 7.10 2.59
C LEU A 93 -4.75 5.82 1.86
N GLY A 94 -6.00 5.38 2.06
CA GLY A 94 -6.49 4.10 1.53
C GLY A 94 -5.96 2.87 2.28
N ALA A 95 -5.38 3.05 3.48
CA ALA A 95 -4.84 1.96 4.28
C ALA A 95 -5.83 1.52 5.37
N TYR A 96 -6.10 0.21 5.46
CA TYR A 96 -7.13 -0.35 6.33
C TYR A 96 -6.63 -1.56 7.11
N LEU A 97 -7.16 -1.72 8.33
CA LEU A 97 -6.87 -2.84 9.21
C LEU A 97 -7.95 -3.92 9.08
N HIS A 98 -7.54 -5.17 9.04
CA HIS A 98 -8.42 -6.34 9.03
C HIS A 98 -8.18 -7.22 10.24
N ASN A 99 -9.25 -7.87 10.71
CA ASN A 99 -9.21 -8.90 11.75
C ASN A 99 -8.65 -8.48 13.13
N THR A 100 -8.92 -7.25 13.57
CA THR A 100 -8.35 -6.69 14.82
C THR A 100 -9.04 -7.12 16.12
N ASN A 101 -10.21 -7.77 16.07
CA ASN A 101 -11.09 -8.00 17.24
C ASN A 101 -10.47 -8.81 18.39
N HIS A 102 -9.36 -9.50 18.15
CA HIS A 102 -8.67 -10.31 19.14
C HIS A 102 -7.60 -9.54 19.92
N LEU A 103 -7.31 -8.29 19.53
CA LEU A 103 -6.32 -7.43 20.17
C LEU A 103 -6.98 -6.35 21.01
N SER A 104 -6.40 -6.05 22.16
CA SER A 104 -6.69 -4.83 22.91
C SER A 104 -6.15 -3.60 22.17
N ASP A 105 -6.66 -2.41 22.51
CA ASP A 105 -6.16 -1.14 21.97
C ASP A 105 -4.63 -1.03 22.11
N ARG A 106 -4.08 -1.48 23.25
CA ARG A 106 -2.65 -1.44 23.53
C ARG A 106 -1.84 -2.42 22.68
N GLU A 107 -2.34 -3.64 22.49
CA GLU A 107 -1.69 -4.63 21.63
C GLU A 107 -1.72 -4.20 20.16
N LEU A 108 -2.86 -3.69 19.70
CA LEU A 108 -3.00 -3.18 18.33
C LEU A 108 -2.08 -1.97 18.08
N TYR A 109 -2.04 -1.01 19.01
CA TYR A 109 -1.15 0.14 18.89
C TYR A 109 0.32 -0.26 18.93
N ALA A 110 0.69 -1.25 19.76
CA ALA A 110 2.04 -1.78 19.80
C ALA A 110 2.43 -2.43 18.46
N TYR A 111 1.59 -3.30 17.91
CA TYR A 111 1.83 -3.90 16.58
C TYR A 111 2.02 -2.83 15.50
N LEU A 112 1.14 -1.82 15.44
CA LEU A 112 1.25 -0.75 14.45
C LEU A 112 2.54 0.06 14.62
N PHE A 113 2.93 0.34 15.86
CA PHE A 113 4.18 1.05 16.13
C PHE A 113 5.39 0.18 15.80
N ASP A 114 5.51 -1.03 16.32
CA ASP A 114 6.74 -1.81 16.17
C ASP A 114 6.93 -2.37 14.75
N GLU A 115 5.84 -2.71 14.06
CA GLU A 115 5.88 -3.45 12.79
C GLU A 115 5.02 -2.78 11.70
N GLY A 116 3.69 -2.82 11.82
CA GLY A 116 2.79 -2.62 10.67
C GLY A 116 2.92 -1.27 9.95
N LEU A 117 3.25 -0.17 10.65
CA LEU A 117 3.48 1.12 9.98
C LEU A 117 4.87 1.24 9.33
N ARG A 118 5.82 0.38 9.70
CA ARG A 118 7.22 0.41 9.27
C ARG A 118 7.53 -0.62 8.18
N GLU A 119 6.56 -1.45 7.81
CA GLU A 119 6.70 -2.38 6.69
C GLU A 119 6.95 -1.62 5.38
N ASP A 120 7.89 -2.14 4.57
CA ASP A 120 8.15 -1.63 3.24
C ASP A 120 6.92 -1.82 2.36
N ALA A 121 6.48 -0.74 1.74
CA ALA A 121 5.30 -0.69 0.91
C ALA A 121 5.49 0.20 -0.31
N VAL A 122 4.69 -0.06 -1.34
CA VAL A 122 4.47 0.83 -2.47
C VAL A 122 3.05 1.40 -2.34
N LEU A 123 2.95 2.71 -2.16
CA LEU A 123 1.70 3.39 -1.84
C LEU A 123 1.27 4.36 -2.96
N PHE A 124 -0.02 4.35 -3.32
CA PHE A 124 -0.64 5.25 -4.30
C PHE A 124 -1.87 5.97 -3.72
N PRO A 125 -1.72 6.76 -2.63
CA PRO A 125 -2.84 7.37 -1.94
C PRO A 125 -3.65 8.37 -2.79
N GLU A 126 -3.08 8.86 -3.89
CA GLU A 126 -3.78 9.70 -4.87
C GLU A 126 -4.74 8.95 -5.79
N ASP A 127 -4.61 7.61 -5.92
CA ASP A 127 -5.53 6.78 -6.68
C ASP A 127 -6.75 6.42 -5.81
N PRO A 128 -7.98 6.85 -6.17
CA PRO A 128 -9.17 6.58 -5.37
C PRO A 128 -9.55 5.09 -5.26
N SER A 129 -8.99 4.24 -6.13
CA SER A 129 -9.18 2.80 -6.12
C SER A 129 -8.08 2.05 -5.34
N TYR A 130 -7.06 2.76 -4.87
CA TYR A 130 -5.96 2.18 -4.10
C TYR A 130 -6.45 1.73 -2.72
N VAL A 131 -6.07 0.51 -2.36
CA VAL A 131 -6.34 -0.10 -1.06
C VAL A 131 -5.08 -0.80 -0.59
N TYR A 132 -4.62 -0.45 0.61
CA TYR A 132 -3.57 -1.15 1.32
C TYR A 132 -4.16 -1.84 2.56
N GLY A 133 -4.24 -3.17 2.52
CA GLY A 133 -4.81 -3.96 3.60
C GLY A 133 -3.73 -4.53 4.52
N LEU A 134 -3.79 -4.21 5.81
CA LEU A 134 -3.03 -4.89 6.85
C LEU A 134 -3.92 -5.95 7.49
N ASP A 135 -3.58 -7.22 7.31
CA ASP A 135 -4.28 -8.35 7.92
C ASP A 135 -3.55 -8.82 9.17
N LEU A 136 -4.25 -8.84 10.31
CA LEU A 136 -3.70 -9.21 11.61
C LEU A 136 -3.97 -10.69 11.98
N LEU A 137 -4.44 -11.51 11.04
CA LEU A 137 -4.47 -12.98 11.20
C LEU A 137 -3.13 -13.59 10.79
N GLY A 138 -2.15 -13.49 11.69
CA GLY A 138 -0.85 -14.13 11.54
C GLY A 138 0.10 -13.36 10.64
N SER A 139 1.37 -13.33 11.03
CA SER A 139 2.48 -12.70 10.30
C SER A 139 2.84 -13.39 8.98
N GLY A 140 2.10 -14.44 8.61
CA GLY A 140 2.51 -15.39 7.57
C GLY A 140 3.75 -16.21 7.96
N SER A 141 4.16 -16.19 9.23
CA SER A 141 5.29 -17.00 9.70
C SER A 141 5.01 -18.49 9.58
N ASP A 142 6.07 -19.28 9.44
CA ASP A 142 5.97 -20.74 9.47
C ASP A 142 5.27 -21.24 10.74
N GLU A 143 5.42 -20.53 11.86
CA GLU A 143 4.78 -20.83 13.15
C GLU A 143 3.26 -20.59 13.11
N ASP A 144 2.80 -19.53 12.43
CA ASP A 144 1.38 -19.24 12.24
C ASP A 144 0.70 -20.24 11.28
N MET A 145 1.46 -20.82 10.34
CA MET A 145 0.96 -21.83 9.39
C MET A 145 0.84 -23.24 10.00
N GLN A 146 1.45 -23.52 11.16
CA GLN A 146 1.41 -24.84 11.81
C GLN A 146 0.16 -25.07 12.70
N LEU A 147 -0.76 -24.11 12.78
CA LEU A 147 -2.01 -24.26 13.55
C LEU A 147 -3.10 -25.00 12.72
N TYR A 148 -2.82 -26.23 12.28
CA TYR A 148 -3.81 -27.12 11.64
C TYR A 148 -3.72 -28.57 12.14
#